data_AF-A0A1G3H5M8-F1
#
_entry.id   AF-A0A1G3H5M8-F1
#
_cell.length_a   1.000
_cell.length_b   1.000
_cell.length_c   1.000
_cell.angle_alpha   90.00
_cell.angle_beta   90.00
_cell.angle_gamma   90.00
#
_symmetry.space_group_name_H-M   'P 1'
#
loop_
_entity.id
_entity.type
_entity.pdbx_description
1 polymer ?
#
loop_
_entity_poly.entity_id
_entity_poly.type
_entity_poly.pdbx_seq_one_letter_code
_entity_poly.pdbx_strand_id
1 'polypeptide(L)'
;MVVINGKRTTAIVIRHRGDSVTLVPMKSGRLSAKTLGFDEFRRDWQETGYALSQGLTTFLAHIMKWGASLEVVKGLEKLAARDRFVVASLF
;
A
#
# COMPACT_ATOMS: atom_id res chain seq x y z
N MET A 1 -6.10 -0.72 -1.89
CA MET A 1 -5.86 -1.86 -2.79
C MET A 1 -4.42 -2.36 -2.63
N VAL A 2 -4.22 -3.65 -2.88
CA VAL A 2 -2.90 -4.30 -2.98
C VAL A 2 -2.67 -4.62 -4.44
N VAL A 3 -1.48 -4.32 -4.94
CA VAL A 3 -1.12 -4.43 -6.36
C VAL A 3 0.14 -5.25 -6.55
N ILE A 4 0.32 -5.81 -7.74
CA ILE A 4 1.51 -6.54 -8.16
C ILE A 4 1.97 -6.04 -9.53
N ASN A 5 3.28 -6.04 -9.76
CA ASN A 5 3.86 -5.70 -11.06
C ASN A 5 4.42 -6.92 -11.80
N GLY A 6 4.85 -6.73 -13.05
CA GLY A 6 5.46 -7.78 -13.88
C GLY A 6 6.74 -8.40 -13.29
N LYS A 7 7.37 -7.77 -12.30
CA LYS A 7 8.52 -8.29 -11.55
C LYS A 7 8.11 -9.06 -10.27
N ARG A 8 6.82 -9.38 -10.12
CA ARG A 8 6.23 -10.02 -8.93
C ARG A 8 6.45 -9.24 -7.62
N THR A 9 6.71 -7.95 -7.72
CA THR A 9 6.78 -7.09 -6.53
C THR A 9 5.36 -6.73 -6.14
N THR A 10 4.99 -7.04 -4.89
CA THR A 10 3.70 -6.61 -4.33
C THR A 10 3.85 -5.21 -3.74
N ALA A 11 2.83 -4.37 -3.85
CA ALA A 11 2.79 -3.07 -3.20
C ALA A 11 1.40 -2.78 -2.63
N ILE A 12 1.34 -1.94 -1.61
CA ILE A 12 0.08 -1.40 -1.09
C ILE A 12 -0.05 0.06 -1.48
N VAL A 13 -1.19 0.43 -2.06
CA VAL A 13 -1.48 1.83 -2.43
C VAL A 13 -1.93 2.57 -1.17
N ILE A 14 -1.20 3.62 -0.80
CA ILE A 14 -1.47 4.45 0.38
C ILE A 14 -2.08 5.80 0.01
N ARG A 15 -1.97 6.23 -1.26
CA ARG A 15 -2.57 7.46 -1.75
C ARG A 15 -2.91 7.37 -3.24
N HIS A 16 -4.03 7.96 -3.60
CA HIS A 16 -4.41 8.24 -4.98
C HIS A 16 -4.75 9.74 -5.10
N ARG A 17 -4.13 10.41 -6.07
CA ARG A 17 -4.45 11.76 -6.54
C ARG A 17 -4.73 11.63 -8.03
N GLY A 18 -5.60 12.45 -8.61
CA GLY A 18 -6.15 12.22 -9.96
C GLY A 18 -5.11 11.92 -11.05
N ASP A 19 -3.90 12.44 -10.92
CA ASP A 19 -2.76 12.28 -11.84
C ASP A 19 -1.65 11.33 -11.33
N SER A 20 -1.71 10.90 -10.06
CA SER A 20 -0.59 10.24 -9.38
C SER A 20 -1.00 9.26 -8.29
N VAL A 21 -0.23 8.18 -8.18
CA VAL A 21 -0.46 7.10 -7.19
C VAL A 21 0.78 6.97 -6.32
N THR A 22 0.59 7.00 -5.00
CA THR A 22 1.66 6.68 -4.03
C THR A 22 1.41 5.29 -3.47
N LEU A 23 2.39 4.42 -3.64
CA LEU A 23 2.38 3.04 -3.21
C LEU A 23 3.63 2.71 -2.39
N VAL A 24 3.56 1.65 -1.59
CA VAL A 24 4.69 1.14 -0.82
C VAL A 24 5.06 -0.22 -1.39
N PRO A 25 6.15 -0.34 -2.17
CA PRO A 25 6.62 -1.63 -2.65
C PRO A 25 7.17 -2.46 -1.50
N MET A 26 6.75 -3.72 -1.43
CA MET A 26 7.34 -4.69 -0.53
C MET A 26 8.76 -5.01 -1.00
N LYS A 27 9.74 -4.85 -0.11
CA LYS A 27 11.15 -5.15 -0.36
C LYS A 27 11.84 -5.58 0.94
N SER A 28 13.05 -6.12 0.84
CA SER A 28 13.88 -6.39 2.01
C SER A 28 14.28 -5.09 2.71
N GLY A 29 14.39 -5.14 4.04
CA GLY A 29 14.79 -4.00 4.86
C GLY A 29 13.76 -2.89 4.93
N ARG A 30 14.24 -1.65 5.11
CA ARG A 30 13.41 -0.49 5.39
C ARG A 30 12.50 -0.12 4.21
N LEU A 31 11.20 -0.02 4.45
CA LEU A 31 10.23 0.36 3.42
C LEU A 31 10.20 1.87 3.15
N SER A 32 9.95 2.23 1.89
CA SER A 32 9.84 3.61 1.40
C SER A 32 8.68 3.68 0.41
N ALA A 33 7.98 4.82 0.38
CA ALA A 33 6.94 5.06 -0.62
C ALA A 33 7.55 5.36 -2.00
N LYS A 34 6.82 5.04 -3.06
CA LYS A 34 7.08 5.42 -4.44
C LYS A 34 5.83 6.13 -4.98
N THR A 35 6.01 7.30 -5.55
CA THR A 35 4.94 8.01 -6.27
C THR A 35 5.15 7.85 -7.77
N LEU A 36 4.08 7.51 -8.48
CA LEU A 36 4.05 7.28 -9.92
C LEU A 36 2.99 8.16 -10.56
N GLY A 37 3.16 8.49 -11.84
CA GLY A 37 2.05 8.99 -12.65
C GLY A 37 0.97 7.92 -12.79
N PHE A 38 -0.29 8.33 -12.92
CA PHE A 38 -1.42 7.39 -13.01
C PHE A 38 -1.28 6.43 -14.22
N ASP A 39 -0.83 6.93 -15.36
CA ASP A 39 -0.63 6.10 -16.57
C ASP A 39 0.51 5.08 -16.40
N GLU A 40 1.61 5.47 -15.75
CA GLU A 40 2.70 4.54 -15.39
C GLU A 40 2.17 3.46 -14.44
N PHE A 41 1.42 3.87 -13.42
CA PHE A 41 0.82 2.94 -12.48
C PHE A 41 -0.09 1.92 -13.17
N ARG A 42 -1.00 2.37 -14.04
CA ARG A 42 -1.96 1.51 -14.74
C ARG A 42 -1.29 0.54 -15.72
N ARG A 43 -0.17 0.93 -16.31
CA ARG A 43 0.60 0.07 -17.21
C ARG A 43 1.37 -1.01 -16.45
N ASP A 44 2.00 -0.64 -15.35
CA ASP A 44 3.01 -1.48 -14.71
C ASP A 44 2.46 -2.27 -13.51
N TRP A 45 1.33 -1.86 -12.94
CA TRP A 45 0.73 -2.44 -11.74
C TRP A 45 -0.70 -2.90 -11.97
N GLN A 46 -1.03 -4.06 -11.41
CA GLN A 46 -2.35 -4.65 -11.47
C GLN A 46 -2.84 -4.95 -10.06
N GLU A 47 -4.13 -4.75 -9.82
CA GLU A 47 -4.73 -5.10 -8.53
C GLU A 47 -4.67 -6.62 -8.32
N THR A 48 -4.31 -7.01 -7.11
CA THR A 48 -4.33 -8.41 -6.69
C THR A 48 -5.71 -8.75 -6.13
N GLY A 49 -6.07 -10.03 -6.14
CA GLY A 49 -7.24 -10.52 -5.40
C GLY A 49 -7.06 -10.57 -3.88
N TYR A 50 -5.91 -10.13 -3.33
CA TYR A 50 -5.68 -10.14 -1.88
C TYR A 50 -6.54 -9.09 -1.17
N ALA A 51 -7.16 -9.50 -0.08
CA ALA A 51 -7.88 -8.59 0.80
C ALA A 51 -6.94 -7.49 1.33
N LEU A 52 -7.42 -6.25 1.32
CA LEU A 52 -6.64 -5.09 1.78
C LEU A 52 -6.17 -5.25 3.23
N SER A 53 -7.02 -5.79 4.09
CA SER A 53 -6.73 -6.06 5.51
C SER A 53 -5.54 -7.02 5.68
N GLN A 54 -5.52 -8.12 4.92
CA GLN A 54 -4.41 -9.08 4.95
C GLN A 54 -3.10 -8.46 4.45
N GLY A 55 -3.17 -7.71 3.35
CA GLY A 55 -2.02 -6.95 2.84
C GLY A 55 -1.50 -5.98 3.89
N LEU A 56 -2.38 -5.17 4.48
CA LEU A 56 -2.04 -4.20 5.50
C LEU A 56 -1.36 -4.83 6.71
N THR A 57 -1.87 -5.95 7.24
CA THR A 57 -1.22 -6.70 8.33
C THR A 57 0.20 -7.13 7.96
N THR A 58 0.41 -7.60 6.73
CA THR A 58 1.74 -8.02 6.24
C THR A 58 2.71 -6.84 6.20
N PHE A 59 2.28 -5.69 5.69
CA PHE A 59 3.10 -4.48 5.65
C PHE A 59 3.41 -3.95 7.06
N LEU A 60 2.42 -3.93 7.96
CA LEU A 60 2.61 -3.50 9.35
C LEU A 60 3.62 -4.39 10.09
N ALA A 61 3.51 -5.72 9.96
CA ALA A 61 4.45 -6.66 10.56
C ALA A 61 5.90 -6.43 10.04
N HIS A 62 6.05 -6.15 8.74
CA HIS A 62 7.36 -5.89 8.14
C HIS A 62 7.99 -4.60 8.68
N ILE A 63 7.24 -3.50 8.76
CA ILE A 63 7.78 -2.23 9.26
C ILE A 63 8.11 -2.28 10.76
N MET A 64 7.41 -3.12 11.54
CA MET A 64 7.77 -3.34 12.94
C MET A 64 9.14 -4.02 13.06
N LYS A 65 9.48 -4.92 12.14
CA LYS A 65 10.75 -5.64 12.13
C LYS A 65 11.91 -4.83 11.53
N TRP A 66 11.67 -4.11 10.44
CA TRP A 66 12.72 -3.50 9.61
C TRP A 66 12.67 -1.97 9.52
N GLY A 67 11.63 -1.36 10.10
CA GLY A 67 11.37 0.07 10.00
C GLY A 67 10.84 0.51 8.63
N ALA A 68 10.45 1.78 8.56
CA ALA A 68 10.00 2.43 7.34
C ALA A 68 10.30 3.93 7.33
N SER A 69 10.04 4.61 6.23
CA SER A 69 9.98 6.08 6.23
C SER A 69 8.73 6.58 6.95
N LEU A 70 8.77 7.81 7.47
CA LEU A 70 7.64 8.42 8.17
C LEU A 70 6.39 8.51 7.29
N GLU A 71 6.57 8.76 6.00
CA GLU A 71 5.47 8.79 5.02
C GLU A 71 4.76 7.43 4.90
N VAL A 72 5.52 6.33 4.88
CA VAL A 72 4.96 4.97 4.84
C VAL A 72 4.15 4.69 6.10
N VAL A 73 4.71 4.98 7.29
CA VAL A 73 4.03 4.78 8.57
C VAL A 73 2.69 5.53 8.58
N LYS A 74 2.71 6.84 8.30
CA LYS A 74 1.50 7.66 8.26
C LYS A 74 0.51 7.21 7.19
N GLY A 75 0.99 6.75 6.05
CA GLY A 75 0.16 6.24 4.95
C GLY A 75 -0.58 4.96 5.35
N LEU A 76 0.12 4.01 5.95
CA LEU A 76 -0.45 2.75 6.42
C LEU A 76 -1.41 2.95 7.59
N GLU A 77 -1.09 3.83 8.54
CA GLU A 77 -1.99 4.17 9.65
C GLU A 77 -3.31 4.79 9.17
N LYS A 78 -3.24 5.72 8.20
CA LYS A 78 -4.44 6.31 7.59
C LYS A 78 -5.26 5.25 6.85
N LEU A 79 -4.59 4.35 6.14
CA LEU A 79 -5.26 3.26 5.44
C LEU A 79 -5.96 2.32 6.44
N ALA A 80 -5.29 1.97 7.54
CA ALA A 80 -5.84 1.16 8.63
C ALA A 80 -7.05 1.81 9.29
N ALA A 81 -6.97 3.12 9.57
CA ALA A 81 -8.09 3.85 10.15
C ALA A 81 -9.30 3.82 9.22
N ARG A 82 -9.12 4.06 7.91
CA ARG A 82 -10.21 4.01 6.93
C ARG A 82 -10.84 2.62 6.84
N ASP A 83 -10.04 1.56 6.82
CA ASP A 83 -10.54 0.18 6.78
C ASP A 83 -11.42 -0.14 8.00
N ARG A 84 -11.00 0.28 9.20
CA ARG A 84 -11.82 0.13 10.43
C ARG A 84 -13.13 0.91 10.37
N PHE A 85 -13.13 2.13 9.84
CA PHE A 85 -14.35 2.92 9.69
C PHE A 85 -15.31 2.32 8.65
N VAL A 86 -14.80 1.75 7.55
CA VAL A 86 -15.61 1.07 6.54
C VAL A 86 -16.27 -0.18 7.12
N VAL A 87 -15.53 -0.98 7.91
CA VAL A 87 -16.11 -2.14 8.59
C VAL A 87 -17.16 -1.71 9.64
N ALA A 88 -16.92 -0.63 10.39
CA ALA A 88 -17.84 -0.14 11.41
C ALA A 88 -19.10 0.57 10.86
N SER A 89 -19.11 1.01 9.61
CA SER A 89 -20.27 1.65 8.96
C SER A 89 -21.15 0.69 8.17
N LEU A 90 -20.83 -0.61 8.21
CA LEU A 90 -21.60 -1.70 7.61
C LEU A 90 -22.44 -2.47 8.65
N PHE A 91 -22.50 -2.01 9.89
CA PHE A 91 -23.31 -2.57 10.98
C PHE A 91 -24.24 -1.53 11.58
#